data_AF-A0A0R3TYW1-F1
#
_entry.id   AF-A0A0R3TYW1-F1
#
_cell.length_a   1.000
_cell.length_b   1.000
_cell.length_c   1.000
_cell.angle_alpha   90.00
_cell.angle_beta   90.00
_cell.angle_gamma   90.00
#
_symmetry.space_group_name_H-M   'P 1'
#
loop_
_entity.id
_entity.type
_entity.pdbx_description
1 polymer ?
#
loop_
_entity_poly.entity_id
_entity_poly.type
_entity_poly.pdbx_seq_one_letter_code
_entity_poly.pdbx_strand_id
1 'polypeptide(L)'
;MWSAQWTAADNAYTNTEELKYKLMEDIEVNLELLEDSLQDGVPDTIAALREAGMKVWVLTGDKEETATSIAYGAKLITEEQRVFALSAPNAICLKKVPP
;
A
#
# COMPACT_ATOMS: atom_id res chain seq x y z
N MET A 1 19.24 -9.13 -21.39
CA MET A 1 19.15 -8.28 -20.18
C MET A 1 18.24 -7.11 -20.52
N TRP A 2 17.13 -6.95 -19.79
CA TRP A 2 16.13 -5.90 -20.03
C TRP A 2 16.74 -4.50 -20.08
N SER A 3 17.81 -4.23 -19.33
CA SER A 3 18.54 -2.96 -19.31
C SER A 3 19.17 -2.59 -20.65
N ALA A 4 19.65 -3.58 -21.41
CA ALA A 4 20.17 -3.37 -22.76
C ALA A 4 19.04 -3.06 -23.76
N GLN A 5 17.89 -3.72 -23.62
CA GLN A 5 16.70 -3.46 -24.44
C GLN A 5 16.10 -2.09 -24.12
N TRP A 6 16.09 -1.68 -22.86
CA TRP A 6 15.68 -0.34 -22.42
C TRP A 6 16.56 0.74 -23.04
N THR A 7 17.87 0.54 -23.00
CA THR A 7 18.84 1.50 -23.58
C THR A 7 18.70 1.60 -25.10
N ALA A 8 18.41 0.49 -25.78
CA ALA A 8 18.14 0.48 -27.21
C ALA A 8 16.81 1.18 -27.57
N ALA A 9 15.76 0.99 -26.76
CA ALA A 9 14.49 1.70 -26.92
C ALA A 9 14.64 3.21 -26.66
N ASP A 10 15.41 3.60 -25.64
CA ASP A 10 15.66 4.99 -25.27
C ASP A 10 16.42 5.77 -26.36
N ASN A 11 17.36 5.11 -27.03
CA ASN A 11 18.12 5.69 -28.15
C ASN A 11 17.42 5.55 -29.52
N ALA A 12 16.20 5.01 -29.58
CA ALA A 12 15.46 4.88 -30.82
C ALA A 12 15.06 6.26 -31.37
N TYR A 13 15.22 6.46 -32.68
CA TYR A 13 14.94 7.73 -33.34
C TYR A 13 13.43 8.04 -33.45
N THR A 14 12.59 7.00 -33.44
CA THR A 14 11.12 7.05 -33.46
C THR A 14 10.54 5.89 -32.67
N ASN A 15 9.31 6.02 -32.16
CA ASN A 15 8.56 4.99 -31.43
C ASN A 15 9.18 4.54 -30.09
N THR A 16 10.00 5.38 -29.47
CA THR A 16 10.60 5.18 -28.14
C THR A 16 9.57 4.76 -27.09
N GLU A 17 8.42 5.45 -27.02
CA GLU A 17 7.39 5.20 -26.01
C GLU A 17 6.72 3.84 -26.18
N GLU A 18 6.43 3.43 -27.42
CA GLU A 18 5.82 2.14 -27.72
C GLU A 18 6.77 0.97 -27.40
N LEU A 19 8.05 1.13 -27.73
CA LEU A 19 9.09 0.14 -27.40
C LEU A 19 9.30 0.01 -25.90
N LYS A 20 9.27 1.12 -25.15
CA LYS A 20 9.36 1.12 -23.69
C LYS A 20 8.12 0.48 -23.06
N TYR A 21 6.93 0.79 -23.55
CA TYR A 21 5.68 0.22 -23.04
C TYR A 21 5.66 -1.30 -23.19
N LYS A 22 6.01 -1.81 -24.37
CA LYS A 22 6.10 -3.25 -24.61
C LYS A 22 7.13 -3.93 -23.70
N LEU A 23 8.27 -3.29 -23.49
CA LEU A 23 9.31 -3.81 -22.59
C LEU A 23 8.83 -3.82 -21.13
N MET A 24 8.06 -2.81 -20.69
CA MET A 24 7.46 -2.80 -19.35
C MET A 24 6.47 -3.97 -19.18
N GLU A 25 5.61 -4.20 -20.17
CA GLU A 25 4.66 -5.32 -20.17
C GLU A 25 5.38 -6.69 -20.06
N ASP A 26 6.50 -6.85 -20.79
CA ASP A 26 7.33 -8.05 -20.74
C ASP A 26 8.05 -8.24 -19.37
N ILE A 27 8.24 -7.17 -18.58
CA ILE A 27 8.88 -7.21 -17.25
C ILE A 27 7.85 -7.42 -16.14
N GLU A 28 6.62 -6.96 -16.32
CA GLU A 28 5.54 -7.02 -15.32
C GLU A 28 4.89 -8.41 -15.19
N VAL A 29 5.45 -9.44 -15.84
CA VAL A 29 4.99 -10.83 -15.74
C VAL A 29 5.73 -11.61 -14.65
N ASN A 30 5.05 -12.57 -14.03
CA ASN A 30 5.62 -13.48 -13.01
C ASN A 30 6.27 -12.77 -11.82
N LEU A 31 5.65 -11.68 -11.35
CA LEU A 31 6.06 -10.98 -10.14
C LEU A 31 5.62 -11.75 -8.89
N GLU A 32 6.47 -11.74 -7.87
CA GLU A 32 6.10 -12.16 -6.51
C GLU A 32 5.70 -10.91 -5.72
N LEU A 33 4.50 -10.93 -5.15
CA LEU A 33 4.03 -9.83 -4.31
C LEU A 33 4.77 -9.87 -2.97
N LEU A 34 5.41 -8.77 -2.60
CA LEU A 34 5.99 -8.60 -1.28
C LEU A 34 5.02 -7.79 -0.42
N GLU A 35 4.59 -8.37 0.70
CA GLU A 35 3.83 -7.63 1.72
C GLU A 35 4.76 -6.76 2.56
N ASP A 36 4.35 -5.52 2.78
CA ASP A 36 5.08 -4.59 3.65
C ASP A 36 4.89 -5.04 5.11
N SER A 37 5.92 -5.67 5.66
CA SER A 37 5.87 -6.28 6.99
C SER A 37 6.17 -5.25 8.07
N LEU A 38 5.41 -5.28 9.16
CA LEU A 38 5.66 -4.45 10.32
C LEU A 38 6.91 -4.91 11.08
N GLN A 39 7.47 -4.00 11.88
CA GLN A 39 8.55 -4.37 12.81
C GLN A 39 8.07 -5.42 13.82
N ASP A 40 9.00 -6.27 14.24
CA ASP A 40 8.75 -7.30 15.22
C ASP A 40 8.15 -6.72 16.52
N GLY A 41 7.08 -7.34 17.03
CA GLY A 41 6.45 -6.97 18.29
C GLY A 41 5.54 -5.73 18.23
N VAL A 42 5.37 -5.08 17.07
CA VAL A 42 4.42 -3.96 16.91
C VAL A 42 2.99 -4.37 17.28
N PRO A 43 2.44 -5.51 16.80
CA PRO A 43 1.07 -5.90 17.13
C PRO A 43 0.87 -6.15 18.63
N ASP A 44 1.83 -6.82 19.28
CA ASP A 44 1.75 -7.18 20.71
C ASP A 44 1.86 -5.93 21.60
N THR A 45 2.72 -4.99 21.22
CA THR A 45 2.86 -3.71 21.93
C THR A 45 1.59 -2.89 21.85
N ILE A 46 0.98 -2.78 20.66
CA ILE A 46 -0.28 -2.06 20.48
C ILE A 46 -1.41 -2.72 21.28
N ALA A 47 -1.47 -4.05 21.30
CA ALA A 47 -2.44 -4.78 22.11
C ALA A 47 -2.28 -4.46 23.61
N ALA A 48 -1.06 -4.53 24.14
CA ALA A 48 -0.77 -4.22 25.54
C ALA A 48 -1.13 -2.77 25.91
N LEU A 49 -0.83 -1.80 25.03
CA LEU A 49 -1.19 -0.39 25.22
C LEU A 49 -2.73 -0.21 25.28
N ARG A 50 -3.47 -0.92 24.43
CA ARG A 50 -4.94 -0.88 24.41
C ARG A 50 -5.54 -1.53 25.66
N GLU A 51 -5.00 -2.66 26.12
CA GLU A 51 -5.41 -3.33 27.37
C GLU A 51 -5.17 -2.45 28.60
N ALA A 52 -4.11 -1.63 28.58
CA ALA A 52 -3.85 -0.61 29.59
C ALA A 52 -4.79 0.61 29.52
N GLY A 53 -5.74 0.63 28.57
CA GLY A 53 -6.70 1.71 28.39
C GLY A 53 -6.17 2.93 27.61
N MET A 54 -5.03 2.80 26.94
CA MET A 54 -4.44 3.89 26.16
C MET A 54 -5.03 3.96 24.75
N LYS A 55 -5.19 5.18 24.24
CA LYS A 55 -5.65 5.43 22.87
C LYS A 55 -4.45 5.57 21.94
N VAL A 56 -4.33 4.68 20.96
CA VAL A 56 -3.26 4.70 19.96
C VAL A 56 -3.78 5.34 18.67
N TRP A 57 -3.04 6.31 18.14
CA TRP A 57 -3.34 7.01 16.90
C TRP A 57 -2.16 6.87 15.94
N VAL A 58 -2.45 6.52 14.68
CA VAL A 58 -1.45 6.47 13.61
C VAL A 58 -1.68 7.70 12.74
N LEU A 59 -0.66 8.55 12.65
CA LEU A 59 -0.62 9.69 11.73
C LEU A 59 0.41 9.38 10.65
N THR A 60 -0.04 9.27 9.41
CA THR A 60 0.83 9.03 8.24
C THR A 60 0.51 10.03 7.15
N GLY A 61 1.53 10.38 6.36
CA GLY A 61 1.39 11.16 5.12
C GLY A 61 1.32 10.28 3.87
N ASP A 62 1.27 8.96 4.04
CA ASP A 62 1.14 8.01 2.95
C ASP A 62 -0.33 7.83 2.52
N LYS A 63 -0.56 7.07 1.44
CA LYS A 63 -1.87 6.80 0.88
C LYS A 63 -2.81 6.11 1.89
N GLU A 64 -4.12 6.29 1.69
CA GLU A 64 -5.18 5.70 2.53
C GLU A 64 -5.09 4.17 2.55
N GLU A 65 -4.79 3.56 1.41
CA GLU A 65 -4.68 2.10 1.26
C GLU A 65 -3.52 1.55 2.12
N THR A 66 -2.36 2.21 2.11
CA THR A 66 -1.23 1.81 2.95
C THR A 66 -1.53 1.99 4.43
N ALA A 67 -2.14 3.12 4.81
CA ALA A 67 -2.54 3.38 6.19
C ALA A 67 -3.49 2.30 6.72
N THR A 68 -4.42 1.86 5.87
CA THR A 68 -5.36 0.79 6.17
C THR A 68 -4.65 -0.55 6.35
N SER A 69 -3.77 -0.93 5.42
CA SER A 69 -3.01 -2.17 5.49
C SER A 69 -2.16 -2.25 6.76
N ILE A 70 -1.46 -1.16 7.10
CA ILE A 70 -0.68 -1.05 8.35
C ILE A 70 -1.59 -1.19 9.57
N ALA A 71 -2.77 -0.56 9.57
CA ALA A 71 -3.68 -0.63 10.72
C ALA A 71 -4.20 -2.06 10.97
N TYR A 72 -4.48 -2.83 9.92
CA TYR A 72 -4.85 -4.25 10.03
C TYR A 72 -3.66 -5.12 10.46
N GLY A 73 -2.49 -4.97 9.82
CA GLY A 73 -1.28 -5.70 10.19
C GLY A 73 -0.86 -5.46 11.64
N ALA A 74 -1.07 -4.24 12.14
CA ALA A 74 -0.73 -3.85 13.51
C ALA A 74 -1.78 -4.27 14.55
N LYS A 75 -2.87 -4.94 14.13
CA LYS A 75 -4.06 -5.24 14.96
C LYS A 75 -4.65 -4.00 15.65
N LEU A 76 -4.45 -2.83 15.04
CA LEU A 76 -5.04 -1.59 15.51
C LEU A 76 -6.55 -1.57 15.21
N ILE A 77 -6.91 -2.11 14.05
CA ILE A 77 -8.28 -2.38 13.62
C ILE A 77 -8.44 -3.88 13.33
N THR A 78 -9.57 -4.46 13.70
CA THR A 78 -9.96 -5.84 13.36
C THR A 78 -11.14 -5.84 12.39
N GLU A 79 -11.39 -6.97 11.71
CA GLU A 79 -12.47 -7.10 10.73
C GLU A 79 -13.87 -6.87 11.34
N GLU A 80 -14.04 -7.08 12.64
CA GLU A 80 -15.29 -6.86 13.35
C GLU A 80 -15.54 -5.38 13.70
N GLN A 81 -14.50 -4.54 13.62
CA GLN A 81 -14.60 -3.12 13.96
C GLN A 81 -15.12 -2.29 12.78
N ARG A 82 -15.97 -1.31 13.08
CA ARG A 82 -16.47 -0.37 12.07
C ARG A 82 -15.44 0.71 11.80
N VAL A 83 -15.04 0.85 10.54
CA VAL A 83 -14.16 1.92 10.05
C VAL A 83 -15.00 3.10 9.56
N PHE A 84 -14.60 4.32 9.92
CA PHE A 84 -15.23 5.55 9.45
C PHE A 84 -14.22 6.35 8.63
N ALA A 85 -14.49 6.52 7.33
CA ALA A 85 -13.69 7.38 6.46
C ALA A 85 -14.28 8.79 6.42
N LEU A 86 -13.46 9.77 6.77
CA LEU A 86 -13.81 11.19 6.76
C LEU A 86 -12.93 11.90 5.73
N SER A 87 -13.54 12.36 4.65
CA SER A 87 -12.88 13.15 3.61
C SER A 87 -13.68 14.42 3.34
N ALA A 88 -12.99 15.54 3.11
CA ALA A 88 -13.61 16.81 2.72
C ALA A 88 -13.76 16.84 1.18
N PRO A 89 -14.86 17.39 0.61
CA PRO A 89 -15.61 18.51 1.16
C PRO A 89 -17.09 18.26 1.47
N ASN A 90 -17.72 17.18 1.00
CA ASN A 90 -19.15 16.90 1.20
C ASN A 90 -19.47 15.41 0.96
N ALA A 91 -19.18 14.54 1.93
CA ALA A 91 -19.93 13.31 2.24
C ALA A 91 -19.09 12.46 3.19
N ILE A 92 -19.70 12.06 4.31
CA ILE A 92 -19.19 10.91 5.07
C ILE A 92 -19.43 9.69 4.18
N CYS A 93 -18.36 9.12 3.62
CA CYS A 93 -18.46 7.88 2.86
C CYS A 93 -18.27 6.71 3.83
N LEU A 94 -19.37 6.06 4.21
CA LEU A 94 -19.29 4.80 4.95
C LEU A 94 -18.88 3.69 3.98
N LYS A 95 -17.57 3.50 3.78
CA LYS A 95 -17.05 2.36 3.04
C LYS A 95 -16.83 1.20 4.00
N LYS A 96 -17.33 0.03 3.64
CA LYS A 96 -16.81 -1.22 4.18
C LYS A 96 -15.48 -1.48 3.47
N VAL A 97 -14.38 -1.24 4.16
CA VAL A 97 -13.05 -1.51 3.62
C VAL A 97 -12.85 -3.03 3.67
N PRO A 98 -12.62 -3.70 2.54
CA PRO A 98 -12.34 -5.14 2.55
C PRO A 98 -10.98 -5.42 3.22
N PRO A 99 -10.79 -6.61 3.80
CA PRO A 99 -9.49 -7.06 4.27
C PRO A 99 -8.49 -7.18 3.13
#